data_AF-A0A3S4M646-F1
#
_entry.id   AF-A0A3S4M646-F1
#
_cell.length_a   1.000
_cell.length_b   1.000
_cell.length_c   1.000
_cell.angle_alpha   90.00
_cell.angle_beta   90.00
_cell.angle_gamma   90.00
#
_symmetry.space_group_name_H-M   'P 1'
#
loop_
_entity.id
_entity.type
_entity.pdbx_description
1 polymer ?
#
loop_
_entity_poly.entity_id
_entity_poly.type
_entity_poly.pdbx_seq_one_letter_code
_entity_poly.pdbx_strand_id
1 'polypeptide(L)'
;MDLLIVLTYVALAWAVFKIFRIPVNQWTLATAALGGVFLVSGLILLMNYNHPYTFTAQKAVIAIPITPQVTGIVTEVTDKNNQLIQKGEVLFKLDPVRYQARVDRLQADLMTATHNIKTLRAQLTEAQANTTQVSAERDRLFKNYQRYLKGSQAAVNPFSERDIDDARQNFLAQDALVKGSVAEQAQIQSQLDSMVNGEQSQIVSLRAQLTEAKYNLEQTVIRAPSNGYVTQVLIRPGTYAAALPLRPVMVFIPEQNGKLSPNFGKTRCYV
;
A
#
# COMPACT_ATOMS: atom_id res chain seq x y z
N MET A 1 36.70 0.43 44.78
CA MET A 1 38.00 0.69 44.12
C MET A 1 38.83 1.65 44.95
N ASP A 2 38.25 2.78 45.39
CA ASP A 2 38.95 3.81 46.16
C ASP A 2 39.52 3.31 47.50
N LEU A 3 38.77 2.45 48.22
CA LEU A 3 39.25 1.81 49.45
C LEU A 3 40.51 0.94 49.22
N LEU A 4 40.59 0.30 48.05
CA LEU A 4 41.71 -0.57 47.68
C LEU A 4 42.97 0.27 47.42
N ILE A 5 42.82 1.44 46.78
CA ILE A 5 43.91 2.40 46.54
C ILE A 5 44.43 3.00 47.85
N VAL A 6 43.54 3.31 48.80
CA VAL A 6 43.95 3.82 50.11
C VAL A 6 44.69 2.76 50.91
N LEU A 7 44.20 1.51 50.90
CA LEU A 7 44.83 0.40 51.62
C LEU A 7 46.22 0.04 51.05
N THR A 8 46.41 0.06 49.73
CA THR A 8 47.72 -0.19 49.12
C THR A 8 48.71 0.92 49.43
N TYR A 9 48.27 2.18 49.48
CA TYR A 9 49.11 3.29 49.89
C TYR A 9 49.58 3.16 51.35
N VAL A 10 48.67 2.85 52.28
CA VAL A 10 49.00 2.63 53.69
C VAL A 10 49.98 1.47 53.86
N ALA A 11 49.78 0.37 53.11
CA ALA A 11 50.68 -0.78 53.14
C ALA A 11 52.09 -0.43 52.62
N LEU A 12 52.20 0.35 51.54
CA LEU A 12 53.48 0.80 50.99
C LEU A 12 54.19 1.79 51.93
N ALA A 13 53.47 2.74 52.51
CA ALA A 13 54.03 3.67 53.48
C ALA A 13 54.60 2.92 54.70
N TRP A 14 53.84 1.96 55.25
CA TRP A 14 54.30 1.12 56.35
C TRP A 14 55.55 0.30 55.98
N ALA A 15 55.58 -0.30 54.78
CA ALA A 15 56.72 -1.06 54.30
C ALA A 15 57.99 -0.19 54.18
N VAL A 16 57.87 1.04 53.67
CA VAL A 16 58.99 2.00 53.55
C VAL A 16 59.52 2.41 54.93
N PHE A 17 58.65 2.74 55.88
CA PHE A 17 59.08 3.06 57.25
C PHE A 17 59.79 1.88 57.93
N LYS A 18 59.33 0.65 57.68
CA LYS A 18 59.92 -0.57 58.25
C LYS A 18 61.26 -0.95 57.60
N ILE A 19 61.39 -0.81 56.29
CA ILE A 19 62.62 -1.16 55.52
C ILE A 19 63.72 -0.13 55.76
N PHE A 20 63.42 1.17 55.75
CA PHE A 20 64.43 2.23 55.86
C PHE A 20 64.75 2.66 57.31
N ARG A 21 64.14 2.01 58.33
CA ARG A 21 64.36 2.28 59.77
C ARG A 21 64.38 3.77 60.14
N ILE A 22 63.49 4.57 59.55
CA ILE A 22 63.39 6.01 59.82
C ILE A 22 62.76 6.20 61.21
N PRO A 23 63.35 7.00 62.13
CA PRO A 23 62.78 7.23 63.45
C PRO A 23 61.42 7.91 63.32
N VAL A 24 60.40 7.36 63.99
CA VAL A 24 59.02 7.83 63.93
C VAL A 24 58.89 9.12 64.74
N ASN A 25 59.25 10.24 64.13
CA ASN A 25 59.11 11.56 64.73
C ASN A 25 57.76 12.19 64.33
N GLN A 26 57.25 13.12 65.13
CA GLN A 26 55.97 13.80 64.86
C GLN A 26 55.96 14.46 63.46
N TRP A 27 57.13 14.93 63.01
CA TRP A 27 57.32 15.56 61.71
C TRP A 27 57.34 14.58 60.53
N THR A 28 57.99 13.42 60.66
CA THR A 28 58.08 12.42 59.58
C THR A 28 56.76 11.71 59.34
N LEU A 29 55.98 11.51 60.40
CA LEU A 29 54.64 10.94 60.28
C LEU A 29 53.68 11.95 59.62
N ALA A 30 53.79 13.23 59.98
CA ALA A 30 52.98 14.29 59.40
C ALA A 30 53.26 14.50 57.90
N THR A 31 54.53 14.50 57.48
CA THR A 31 54.90 14.65 56.05
C THR A 31 54.47 13.46 55.21
N ALA A 32 54.57 12.24 55.73
CA ALA A 32 54.09 11.05 55.03
C ALA A 32 52.55 11.04 54.88
N ALA A 33 51.82 11.40 55.94
CA ALA A 33 50.35 11.50 55.89
C ALA A 33 49.90 12.58 54.88
N LEU A 34 50.50 13.77 54.91
CA LEU A 34 50.18 14.85 53.96
C LEU A 34 50.55 14.49 52.52
N GLY A 35 51.72 13.89 52.29
CA GLY A 35 52.16 13.43 50.98
C GLY A 35 51.23 12.35 50.41
N GLY A 36 50.72 11.47 51.27
CA GLY A 36 49.76 10.43 50.90
C GLY A 36 48.41 10.95 50.48
N VAL A 37 47.86 11.89 51.26
CA VAL A 37 46.61 12.57 50.90
C VAL A 37 46.76 13.28 49.55
N PHE A 38 47.89 13.95 49.30
CA PHE A 38 48.13 14.63 48.03
C PHE A 38 48.29 13.65 46.84
N LEU A 39 49.06 12.57 47.00
CA LEU A 39 49.30 11.59 45.95
C LEU A 39 48.02 10.80 45.62
N VAL A 40 47.30 10.32 46.63
CA VAL A 40 46.05 9.57 46.43
C VAL A 40 44.96 10.49 45.89
N SER A 41 44.82 11.71 46.41
CA SER A 41 43.87 12.70 45.87
C SER A 41 44.20 13.03 44.42
N GLY A 42 45.47 13.30 44.09
CA GLY A 42 45.93 13.57 42.73
C GLY A 42 45.67 12.40 41.77
N LEU A 43 45.91 11.17 42.21
CA LEU A 43 45.64 9.97 41.41
C LEU A 43 44.15 9.76 41.17
N ILE A 44 43.31 9.93 42.20
CA ILE A 44 41.85 9.83 42.08
C ILE A 44 41.32 10.92 41.14
N LEU A 45 41.82 12.15 41.26
CA LEU A 45 41.44 13.25 40.37
C LEU A 45 41.84 12.96 38.91
N LEU A 46 43.05 12.45 38.69
CA LEU A 46 43.56 12.13 37.35
C LEU A 46 42.78 10.98 36.72
N MET A 47 42.46 9.94 37.49
CA MET A 47 41.60 8.85 37.03
C MET A 47 40.18 9.32 36.74
N ASN A 48 39.57 10.11 37.62
CA ASN A 48 38.21 10.63 37.43
C ASN A 48 38.12 11.61 36.24
N TYR A 49 39.17 12.40 36.02
CA TYR A 49 39.25 13.33 34.89
C TYR A 49 39.45 12.59 33.55
N ASN A 50 40.31 11.56 33.52
CA ASN A 50 40.64 10.84 32.29
C ASN A 50 39.65 9.71 31.95
N HIS A 51 38.97 9.15 32.95
CA HIS A 51 38.01 8.05 32.80
C HIS A 51 36.71 8.37 33.54
N PRO A 52 35.91 9.31 33.03
CA PRO A 52 34.61 9.57 33.60
C PRO A 52 33.74 8.31 33.42
N TYR A 53 33.24 7.76 34.52
CA TYR A 53 32.34 6.60 34.52
C TYR A 53 30.91 7.07 34.78
N THR A 54 29.94 6.44 34.13
CA THR A 54 28.52 6.65 34.40
C THR A 54 27.83 5.31 34.51
N PHE A 55 26.95 5.17 35.52
CA PHE A 55 26.13 3.98 35.69
C PHE A 55 24.92 3.96 34.75
N THR A 56 24.64 5.08 34.08
CA THR A 56 23.51 5.22 33.16
C THR A 56 24.00 5.39 31.74
N ALA A 57 23.86 4.34 30.93
CA ALA A 57 23.98 4.40 29.48
C ALA A 57 22.58 4.42 28.86
N GLN A 58 22.35 5.33 27.92
CA GLN A 58 21.07 5.40 27.18
C GLN A 58 21.34 5.07 25.71
N LYS A 59 20.57 4.13 25.16
CA LYS A 59 20.59 3.85 23.73
C LYS A 59 19.48 4.66 23.06
N ALA A 60 19.85 5.68 22.32
CA ALA A 60 18.91 6.37 21.43
C ALA A 60 18.55 5.42 20.28
N VAL A 61 17.26 5.17 20.10
CA VAL A 61 16.72 4.35 19.01
C VAL A 61 15.66 5.13 18.27
N ILE A 62 15.56 4.92 16.96
CA ILE A 62 14.48 5.51 16.17
C ILE A 62 13.22 4.69 16.46
N ALA A 63 12.16 5.39 16.85
CA ALA A 63 10.85 4.80 17.09
C ALA A 63 9.89 5.21 15.96
N ILE A 64 9.31 4.23 15.27
CA ILE A 64 8.32 4.43 14.21
C ILE A 64 6.94 4.20 14.83
N PRO A 65 6.10 5.24 14.97
CA PRO A 65 4.74 5.07 15.44
C PRO A 65 3.93 4.34 14.36
N ILE A 66 3.36 3.18 14.70
CA ILE A 66 2.49 2.44 13.80
C ILE A 66 1.05 2.91 14.05
N THR A 67 0.42 3.40 12.98
CA THR A 67 -0.98 3.81 12.95
C THR A 67 -1.67 3.14 11.77
N PRO A 68 -2.94 2.72 11.92
CA PRO A 68 -3.67 2.15 10.81
C PRO A 68 -4.07 3.24 9.81
N GLN A 69 -4.03 2.92 8.52
CA GLN A 69 -4.54 3.82 7.46
C GLN A 69 -6.06 3.79 7.37
N VAL A 70 -6.67 2.68 7.79
CA VAL A 70 -8.11 2.45 7.74
C VAL A 70 -8.66 2.19 9.14
N THR A 71 -9.86 2.69 9.41
CA THR A 71 -10.49 2.57 10.72
C THR A 71 -11.22 1.24 10.88
N GLY A 72 -11.08 0.52 11.98
CA GLY A 72 -11.82 -0.72 12.20
C GLY A 72 -11.70 -1.28 13.61
N ILE A 73 -12.43 -2.37 13.86
CA ILE A 73 -12.29 -3.15 15.09
C ILE A 73 -11.09 -4.07 14.90
N VAL A 74 -10.21 -4.15 15.90
CA VAL A 74 -9.05 -5.02 15.91
C VAL A 74 -9.51 -6.46 16.17
N THR A 75 -9.23 -7.38 15.25
CA THR A 75 -9.55 -8.81 15.37
C THR A 75 -8.43 -9.58 16.04
N GLU A 76 -7.19 -9.32 15.64
CA GLU A 76 -5.99 -10.03 16.10
C GLU A 76 -4.85 -9.04 16.33
N VAL A 77 -4.03 -9.28 17.36
CA VAL A 77 -2.82 -8.53 17.67
C VAL A 77 -1.69 -9.52 17.91
N THR A 78 -0.49 -9.19 17.46
CA THR A 78 0.70 -10.02 17.68
C THR A 78 1.12 -10.01 19.15
N ASP A 79 1.30 -11.21 19.71
CA ASP A 79 1.75 -11.42 21.10
C ASP A 79 3.28 -11.24 21.30
N LYS A 80 4.02 -11.04 20.21
CA LYS A 80 5.49 -10.89 20.18
C LYS A 80 5.95 -9.51 20.69
N ASN A 81 5.57 -9.14 21.90
CA ASN A 81 6.04 -7.90 22.53
C ASN A 81 7.52 -8.04 22.91
N ASN A 82 8.34 -7.05 22.54
CA ASN A 82 9.78 -7.03 22.78
C ASN A 82 10.56 -8.23 22.18
N GLN A 83 10.00 -8.87 21.15
CA GLN A 83 10.65 -9.93 20.38
C GLN A 83 10.96 -9.46 18.96
N LEU A 84 11.93 -10.12 18.32
CA LEU A 84 12.30 -9.83 16.94
C LEU A 84 11.18 -10.27 16.00
N ILE A 85 10.68 -9.31 15.21
CA ILE A 85 9.67 -9.48 14.18
C ILE A 85 10.35 -9.22 12.83
N GLN A 86 10.05 -10.07 11.85
CA GLN A 86 10.63 -9.95 10.52
C GLN A 86 9.82 -8.98 9.64
N LYS A 87 10.47 -8.40 8.63
CA LYS A 87 9.81 -7.57 7.63
C LYS A 87 8.63 -8.31 6.99
N GLY A 88 7.47 -7.67 6.92
CA GLY A 88 6.25 -8.22 6.32
C GLY A 88 5.41 -9.10 7.26
N GLU A 89 5.92 -9.42 8.44
CA GLU A 89 5.16 -10.14 9.47
C GLU A 89 4.00 -9.27 9.98
N VAL A 90 2.88 -9.91 10.29
CA VAL A 90 1.65 -9.21 10.70
C VAL A 90 1.81 -8.68 12.12
N LEU A 91 1.49 -7.41 12.32
CA LEU A 91 1.48 -6.76 13.63
C LEU A 91 0.11 -6.84 14.28
N PHE A 92 -0.94 -6.50 13.53
CA PHE A 92 -2.33 -6.65 13.93
C PHE A 92 -3.23 -6.64 12.70
N LYS A 93 -4.46 -7.15 12.88
CA LYS A 93 -5.49 -7.19 11.84
C LYS A 93 -6.73 -6.44 12.30
N LEU A 94 -7.36 -5.75 11.36
CA LEU A 94 -8.67 -5.16 11.50
C LEU A 94 -9.72 -6.07 10.87
N ASP A 95 -10.97 -5.95 11.32
CA ASP A 95 -12.10 -6.67 10.72
C ASP A 95 -12.27 -6.31 9.23
N PRO A 96 -12.06 -7.28 8.31
CA PRO A 96 -12.11 -7.03 6.88
C PRO A 96 -13.54 -7.01 6.32
N VAL A 97 -14.56 -7.45 7.07
CA VAL A 97 -15.90 -7.76 6.54
C VAL A 97 -16.51 -6.57 5.80
N ARG A 98 -16.47 -5.38 6.39
CA ARG A 98 -16.99 -4.15 5.75
C ARG A 98 -16.23 -3.76 4.47
N TYR A 99 -14.94 -4.05 4.41
CA TYR A 99 -14.08 -3.71 3.28
C TYR A 99 -14.27 -4.71 2.14
N GLN A 100 -14.38 -6.00 2.47
CA GLN A 100 -14.71 -7.05 1.52
C GLN A 100 -16.07 -6.79 0.87
N ALA A 101 -17.11 -6.50 1.68
CA ALA A 101 -18.43 -6.17 1.17
C ALA A 101 -18.42 -4.97 0.21
N ARG A 102 -17.55 -3.98 0.45
CA ARG A 102 -17.38 -2.83 -0.44
C ARG A 102 -16.71 -3.24 -1.77
N VAL A 103 -15.70 -4.11 -1.73
CA VAL A 103 -15.07 -4.66 -2.94
C VAL A 103 -16.08 -5.47 -3.74
N ASP A 104 -16.84 -6.35 -3.09
CA ASP A 104 -17.82 -7.21 -3.74
C ASP A 104 -18.93 -6.39 -4.41
N ARG A 105 -19.41 -5.34 -3.75
CA ARG A 105 -20.38 -4.40 -4.31
C ARG A 105 -19.85 -3.70 -5.56
N LEU A 106 -18.65 -3.12 -5.49
CA LEU A 106 -18.05 -2.40 -6.63
C LEU A 106 -17.73 -3.35 -7.80
N GLN A 107 -17.39 -4.60 -7.50
CA GLN A 107 -17.21 -5.63 -8.51
C GLN A 107 -18.53 -5.97 -9.20
N ALA A 108 -19.63 -6.09 -8.46
CA ALA A 108 -20.97 -6.29 -9.02
C ALA A 108 -21.42 -5.09 -9.88
N ASP A 109 -21.14 -3.87 -9.43
CA ASP A 109 -21.43 -2.65 -10.19
C ASP A 109 -20.65 -2.62 -11.53
N LEU A 110 -19.37 -2.99 -11.51
CA LEU A 110 -18.54 -3.10 -12.72
C LEU A 110 -19.06 -4.18 -13.68
N MET A 111 -19.45 -5.33 -13.14
CA MET A 111 -20.04 -6.41 -13.94
C MET A 111 -21.34 -5.94 -14.60
N THR A 112 -22.20 -5.24 -13.86
CA THR A 112 -23.47 -4.70 -14.37
C THR A 112 -23.23 -3.74 -15.53
N ALA A 113 -22.30 -2.77 -15.36
CA ALA A 113 -21.92 -1.85 -16.43
C ALA A 113 -21.36 -2.57 -17.67
N THR A 114 -20.51 -3.57 -17.47
CA THR A 114 -19.95 -4.38 -18.57
C THR A 114 -21.03 -5.18 -19.30
N HIS A 115 -22.02 -5.70 -18.56
CA HIS A 115 -23.15 -6.43 -19.12
C HIS A 115 -24.04 -5.54 -19.98
N ASN A 116 -24.25 -4.28 -19.61
CA ASN A 116 -25.03 -3.33 -20.42
C ASN A 116 -24.41 -3.12 -21.81
N ILE A 117 -23.09 -2.92 -21.88
CA ILE A 117 -22.35 -2.84 -23.16
C ILE A 117 -22.51 -4.14 -23.96
N LYS A 118 -22.41 -5.29 -23.29
CA LYS A 118 -22.54 -6.59 -23.97
C LYS A 118 -23.94 -6.77 -24.57
N THR A 119 -24.98 -6.36 -23.86
CA THR A 119 -26.37 -6.41 -24.35
C THR A 119 -26.56 -5.52 -25.57
N LEU A 120 -26.04 -4.28 -25.55
CA LEU A 120 -26.12 -3.39 -26.71
C LEU A 120 -25.32 -3.90 -27.92
N ARG A 121 -24.15 -4.51 -27.68
CA ARG A 121 -23.39 -5.19 -28.75
C ARG A 121 -24.20 -6.33 -29.38
N ALA A 122 -24.88 -7.12 -28.56
CA ALA A 122 -25.74 -8.19 -29.05
C ALA A 122 -26.90 -7.65 -29.90
N GLN A 123 -27.55 -6.56 -29.46
CA GLN A 123 -28.60 -5.87 -30.23
C GLN A 123 -28.07 -5.34 -31.57
N LEU A 124 -26.85 -4.79 -31.59
CA LEU A 124 -26.23 -4.36 -32.84
C LEU A 124 -25.98 -5.53 -33.80
N THR A 125 -25.48 -6.66 -33.29
CA THR A 125 -25.28 -7.88 -34.09
C THR A 125 -26.60 -8.42 -34.64
N GLU A 126 -27.68 -8.36 -33.85
CA GLU A 126 -29.02 -8.74 -34.29
C GLU A 126 -29.53 -7.81 -35.42
N ALA A 127 -29.39 -6.50 -35.26
CA ALA A 127 -29.76 -5.52 -36.29
C ALA A 127 -28.94 -5.67 -37.58
N GLN A 128 -27.65 -6.03 -37.47
CA GLN A 128 -26.79 -6.35 -38.62
C GLN A 128 -27.27 -7.61 -39.36
N ALA A 129 -27.67 -8.65 -38.61
CA ALA A 129 -28.23 -9.87 -39.19
C ALA A 129 -29.54 -9.58 -39.93
N ASN A 130 -30.43 -8.76 -39.34
CA ASN A 130 -31.66 -8.31 -40.00
C ASN A 130 -31.36 -7.53 -41.29
N THR A 131 -30.43 -6.57 -41.24
CA THR A 131 -29.99 -5.81 -42.43
C THR A 131 -29.43 -6.72 -43.53
N THR A 132 -28.71 -7.79 -43.15
CA THR A 132 -28.21 -8.80 -44.09
C THR A 132 -29.36 -9.57 -44.75
N GLN A 133 -30.39 -9.94 -43.99
CA GLN A 133 -31.58 -10.63 -44.52
C GLN A 133 -32.37 -9.73 -45.49
N VAL A 134 -32.62 -8.47 -45.11
CA VAL A 134 -33.37 -7.51 -45.92
C VAL A 134 -32.59 -7.15 -47.20
N SER A 135 -31.27 -7.04 -47.13
CA SER A 135 -30.42 -6.77 -48.30
C SER A 135 -30.32 -7.96 -49.26
N ALA A 136 -30.27 -9.20 -48.76
CA ALA A 136 -30.34 -10.39 -49.60
C ALA A 136 -31.66 -10.47 -50.39
N GLU A 137 -32.78 -10.09 -49.77
CA GLU A 137 -34.08 -10.01 -50.44
C GLU A 137 -34.11 -8.89 -51.51
N ARG A 138 -33.52 -7.72 -51.19
CA ARG A 138 -33.35 -6.63 -52.16
C ARG A 138 -32.53 -7.07 -53.38
N ASP A 139 -31.45 -7.82 -53.17
CA ASP A 139 -30.62 -8.37 -54.24
C ASP A 139 -31.36 -9.41 -55.09
N ARG A 140 -32.22 -10.23 -54.47
CA ARG A 140 -33.10 -11.18 -55.17
C ARG A 140 -34.05 -10.43 -56.12
N LEU A 141 -34.73 -9.40 -55.62
CA LEU A 141 -35.65 -8.58 -56.41
C LEU A 141 -34.92 -7.79 -57.51
N PHE A 142 -33.73 -7.27 -57.21
CA PHE A 142 -32.89 -6.57 -58.19
C PHE A 142 -32.48 -7.49 -59.35
N LYS A 143 -32.04 -8.72 -59.08
CA LYS A 143 -31.74 -9.71 -60.11
C LYS A 143 -32.96 -10.05 -60.96
N ASN A 144 -34.15 -10.13 -60.35
CA ASN A 144 -35.40 -10.37 -61.07
C ASN A 144 -35.74 -9.19 -62.01
N TYR A 145 -35.71 -7.96 -61.50
CA TYR A 145 -35.89 -6.75 -62.30
C TYR A 145 -34.89 -6.66 -63.47
N GLN A 146 -33.60 -6.95 -63.23
CA GLN A 146 -32.59 -7.00 -64.29
C GLN A 146 -32.89 -8.04 -65.36
N ARG A 147 -33.44 -9.20 -64.98
CA ARG A 147 -33.82 -10.25 -65.94
C ARG A 147 -34.93 -9.77 -66.86
N TYR A 148 -35.95 -9.08 -66.33
CA TYR A 148 -37.02 -8.49 -67.13
C TYR A 148 -36.50 -7.44 -68.11
N LEU A 149 -35.64 -6.52 -67.66
CA LEU A 149 -35.03 -5.51 -68.53
C LEU A 149 -34.17 -6.11 -69.66
N LYS A 150 -33.38 -7.14 -69.35
CA LYS A 150 -32.57 -7.82 -70.37
C LYS A 150 -33.43 -8.57 -71.39
N GLY A 151 -34.50 -9.21 -70.92
CA GLY A 151 -35.43 -9.91 -71.81
C GLY A 151 -36.27 -8.97 -72.68
N SER A 152 -36.62 -7.77 -72.20
CA SER A 152 -37.36 -6.79 -72.99
C SER A 152 -36.53 -6.15 -74.11
N GLN A 153 -35.20 -6.17 -73.98
CA GLN A 153 -34.25 -5.70 -75.00
C GLN A 153 -33.94 -6.77 -76.08
N ALA A 154 -34.44 -8.00 -75.94
CA ALA A 154 -34.24 -9.06 -76.92
C ALA A 154 -35.06 -8.83 -78.20
N ALA A 155 -34.66 -9.47 -79.31
CA ALA A 155 -35.31 -9.31 -80.62
C ALA A 155 -36.81 -9.65 -80.63
N VAL A 156 -37.26 -10.49 -79.69
CA VAL A 156 -38.68 -10.74 -79.39
C VAL A 156 -38.87 -10.45 -77.91
N ASN A 157 -39.66 -9.42 -77.57
CA ASN A 157 -39.95 -9.06 -76.19
C ASN A 157 -41.06 -9.97 -75.60
N PRO A 158 -40.76 -10.81 -74.59
CA PRO A 158 -41.75 -11.71 -73.99
C PRO A 158 -42.48 -11.10 -72.79
N PHE A 159 -42.21 -9.85 -72.40
CA PHE A 159 -42.70 -9.22 -71.17
C PHE A 159 -43.52 -7.95 -71.44
N SER A 160 -44.56 -7.71 -70.63
CA SER A 160 -45.38 -6.49 -70.69
C SER A 160 -44.68 -5.34 -69.95
N GLU A 161 -44.96 -4.08 -70.34
CA GLU A 161 -44.49 -2.89 -69.61
C GLU A 161 -44.93 -2.91 -68.14
N ARG A 162 -46.12 -3.45 -67.86
CA ARG A 162 -46.64 -3.62 -66.50
C ARG A 162 -45.76 -4.55 -65.67
N ASP A 163 -45.29 -5.66 -66.24
CA ASP A 163 -44.46 -6.63 -65.51
C ASP A 163 -43.12 -6.02 -65.11
N ILE A 164 -42.56 -5.15 -65.96
CA ILE A 164 -41.32 -4.41 -65.69
C ILE A 164 -41.55 -3.38 -64.58
N ASP A 165 -42.65 -2.63 -64.63
CA ASP A 165 -42.98 -1.65 -63.60
C ASP A 165 -43.26 -2.32 -62.25
N ASP A 166 -44.01 -3.43 -62.22
CA ASP A 166 -44.26 -4.20 -61.00
C ASP A 166 -42.93 -4.70 -60.39
N ALA A 167 -42.02 -5.25 -61.19
CA ALA A 167 -40.70 -5.65 -60.72
C ALA A 167 -39.86 -4.47 -60.19
N ARG A 168 -39.99 -3.29 -60.82
CA ARG A 168 -39.34 -2.06 -60.39
C ARG A 168 -39.89 -1.56 -59.06
N GLN A 169 -41.21 -1.50 -58.91
CA GLN A 169 -41.88 -1.07 -57.68
C GLN A 169 -41.52 -1.99 -56.51
N ASN A 170 -41.50 -3.31 -56.72
CA ASN A 170 -41.10 -4.28 -55.72
C ASN A 170 -39.64 -4.09 -55.27
N PHE A 171 -38.72 -3.87 -56.21
CA PHE A 171 -37.32 -3.55 -55.89
C PHE A 171 -37.19 -2.24 -55.09
N LEU A 172 -37.86 -1.17 -55.52
CA LEU A 172 -37.81 0.13 -54.84
C LEU A 172 -38.40 0.07 -53.43
N ALA A 173 -39.51 -0.66 -53.24
CA ALA A 173 -40.10 -0.90 -51.94
C ALA A 173 -39.12 -1.61 -51.00
N GLN A 174 -38.42 -2.65 -51.48
CA GLN A 174 -37.44 -3.36 -50.68
C GLN A 174 -36.17 -2.54 -50.43
N ASP A 175 -35.75 -1.70 -51.38
CA ASP A 175 -34.63 -0.76 -51.18
C ASP A 175 -34.93 0.25 -50.06
N ALA A 176 -36.17 0.74 -49.98
CA ALA A 176 -36.62 1.58 -48.87
C ALA A 176 -36.53 0.85 -47.52
N LEU A 177 -36.85 -0.45 -47.47
CA LEU A 177 -36.70 -1.26 -46.26
C LEU A 177 -35.23 -1.43 -45.85
N VAL A 178 -34.32 -1.68 -46.80
CA VAL A 178 -32.87 -1.75 -46.50
C VAL A 178 -32.39 -0.42 -45.91
N LYS A 179 -32.80 0.72 -46.48
CA LYS A 179 -32.46 2.05 -45.94
C LYS A 179 -32.98 2.23 -44.50
N GLY A 180 -34.18 1.73 -44.21
CA GLY A 180 -34.73 1.68 -42.86
C GLY A 180 -33.88 0.86 -41.90
N SER A 181 -33.51 -0.37 -42.27
CA SER A 181 -32.67 -1.24 -41.42
C SER A 181 -31.26 -0.67 -41.20
N VAL A 182 -30.65 -0.04 -42.21
CA VAL A 182 -29.35 0.63 -42.07
C VAL A 182 -29.44 1.82 -41.12
N ALA A 183 -30.53 2.59 -41.17
CA ALA A 183 -30.75 3.70 -40.25
C ALA A 183 -30.93 3.21 -38.81
N GLU A 184 -31.65 2.10 -38.60
CA GLU A 184 -31.80 1.45 -37.30
C GLU A 184 -30.44 0.94 -36.76
N GLN A 185 -29.65 0.28 -37.60
CA GLN A 185 -28.29 -0.14 -37.23
C GLN A 185 -27.42 1.07 -36.83
N ALA A 186 -27.47 2.16 -37.60
CA ALA A 186 -26.73 3.37 -37.30
C ALA A 186 -27.17 4.02 -35.98
N GLN A 187 -28.47 3.95 -35.66
CA GLN A 187 -29.02 4.44 -34.40
C GLN A 187 -28.49 3.63 -33.20
N ILE A 188 -28.51 2.29 -33.29
CA ILE A 188 -27.97 1.41 -32.24
C ILE A 188 -26.45 1.62 -32.11
N GLN A 189 -25.75 1.75 -33.23
CA GLN A 189 -24.31 2.06 -33.23
C GLN A 189 -24.03 3.40 -32.53
N SER A 190 -24.81 4.45 -32.81
CA SER A 190 -24.65 5.75 -32.16
C SER A 190 -24.92 5.70 -30.65
N GLN A 191 -25.92 4.92 -30.21
CA GLN A 191 -26.17 4.68 -28.79
C GLN A 191 -24.98 3.95 -28.14
N LEU A 192 -24.45 2.94 -28.82
CA LEU A 192 -23.28 2.20 -28.37
C LEU A 192 -22.03 3.08 -28.32
N ASP A 193 -21.79 3.94 -29.30
CA ASP A 193 -20.64 4.86 -29.33
C ASP A 193 -20.78 5.93 -28.25
N SER A 194 -22.00 6.43 -28.01
CA SER A 194 -22.28 7.37 -26.91
C SER A 194 -22.03 6.73 -25.55
N MET A 195 -22.42 5.46 -25.40
CA MET A 195 -22.14 4.70 -24.20
C MET A 195 -20.68 4.31 -24.08
N VAL A 196 -19.98 3.91 -25.14
CA VAL A 196 -18.55 3.59 -25.03
C VAL A 196 -17.77 4.85 -24.71
N ASN A 197 -18.04 5.98 -25.36
CA ASN A 197 -17.34 7.24 -25.07
C ASN A 197 -17.72 7.82 -23.70
N GLY A 198 -18.98 7.69 -23.28
CA GLY A 198 -19.47 8.14 -21.96
C GLY A 198 -19.10 7.18 -20.81
N GLU A 199 -19.34 5.89 -20.97
CA GLU A 199 -19.01 4.82 -20.01
C GLU A 199 -17.53 4.47 -19.97
N GLN A 200 -16.68 4.84 -20.95
CA GLN A 200 -15.23 4.77 -20.73
C GLN A 200 -14.88 5.50 -19.44
N SER A 201 -15.57 6.62 -19.14
CA SER A 201 -15.41 7.32 -17.86
C SER A 201 -16.00 6.54 -16.67
N GLN A 202 -17.17 5.92 -16.82
CA GLN A 202 -17.85 5.23 -15.73
C GLN A 202 -17.20 3.89 -15.36
N ILE A 203 -16.80 3.08 -16.35
CA ILE A 203 -16.06 1.83 -16.12
C ILE A 203 -14.68 2.14 -15.55
N VAL A 204 -14.01 3.19 -16.04
CA VAL A 204 -12.72 3.62 -15.49
C VAL A 204 -12.90 4.14 -14.06
N SER A 205 -13.94 4.91 -13.77
CA SER A 205 -14.23 5.41 -12.42
C SER A 205 -14.57 4.26 -11.46
N LEU A 206 -15.40 3.29 -11.87
CA LEU A 206 -15.71 2.09 -11.10
C LEU A 206 -14.46 1.23 -10.87
N ARG A 207 -13.59 1.08 -11.87
CA ARG A 207 -12.32 0.36 -11.72
C ARG A 207 -11.38 1.09 -10.76
N ALA A 208 -11.32 2.42 -10.80
CA ALA A 208 -10.54 3.21 -9.85
C ALA A 208 -11.07 3.05 -8.43
N GLN A 209 -12.38 3.16 -8.23
CA GLN A 209 -13.03 2.94 -6.93
C GLN A 209 -12.81 1.51 -6.41
N LEU A 210 -12.87 0.50 -7.28
CA LEU A 210 -12.59 -0.89 -6.92
C LEU A 210 -11.13 -1.06 -6.51
N THR A 211 -10.20 -0.39 -7.19
CA THR A 211 -8.77 -0.42 -6.86
C THR A 211 -8.53 0.21 -5.48
N GLU A 212 -9.16 1.36 -5.21
CA GLU A 212 -9.13 2.01 -3.90
C GLU A 212 -9.75 1.12 -2.80
N ALA A 213 -10.89 0.49 -3.06
CA ALA A 213 -11.52 -0.42 -2.11
C ALA A 213 -10.66 -1.65 -1.81
N LYS A 214 -9.99 -2.21 -2.81
CA LYS A 214 -9.02 -3.30 -2.64
C LYS A 214 -7.82 -2.87 -1.83
N TYR A 215 -7.27 -1.68 -2.12
CA TYR A 215 -6.19 -1.11 -1.32
C TYR A 215 -6.61 -0.97 0.15
N ASN A 216 -7.79 -0.43 0.42
CA ASN A 216 -8.32 -0.29 1.77
C ASN A 216 -8.52 -1.65 2.47
N LEU A 217 -8.94 -2.69 1.74
CA LEU A 217 -9.01 -4.06 2.24
C LEU A 217 -7.62 -4.60 2.59
N GLU A 218 -6.60 -4.37 1.75
CA GLU A 218 -5.22 -4.75 2.04
C GLU A 218 -4.67 -4.02 3.27
N GLN A 219 -5.04 -2.76 3.46
CA GLN A 219 -4.67 -1.96 4.63
C GLN A 219 -5.36 -2.40 5.93
N THR A 220 -6.25 -3.40 5.91
CA THR A 220 -6.77 -4.03 7.13
C THR A 220 -5.74 -4.91 7.83
N VAL A 221 -4.68 -5.34 7.12
CA VAL A 221 -3.60 -6.17 7.66
C VAL A 221 -2.33 -5.33 7.77
N ILE A 222 -2.01 -4.89 8.99
CA ILE A 222 -0.85 -4.04 9.24
C ILE A 222 0.37 -4.93 9.44
N ARG A 223 1.42 -4.68 8.65
CA ARG A 223 2.65 -5.48 8.63
C ARG A 223 3.87 -4.67 9.06
N ALA A 224 4.91 -5.37 9.53
CA ALA A 224 6.17 -4.76 9.92
C ALA A 224 6.93 -4.22 8.68
N PRO A 225 7.37 -2.94 8.69
CA PRO A 225 8.05 -2.33 7.54
C PRO A 225 9.49 -2.83 7.35
N SER A 226 10.14 -3.29 8.43
CA SER A 226 11.49 -3.85 8.44
C SER A 226 11.60 -4.92 9.54
N ASN A 227 12.78 -5.53 9.67
CA ASN A 227 13.10 -6.30 10.88
C ASN A 227 13.23 -5.36 12.08
N GLY A 228 12.75 -5.79 13.25
CA GLY A 228 12.80 -4.96 14.45
C GLY A 228 11.95 -5.51 15.58
N TYR A 229 11.71 -4.66 16.58
CA TYR A 229 11.01 -5.00 17.80
C TYR A 229 9.75 -4.15 17.94
N VAL A 230 8.68 -4.77 18.42
CA VAL A 230 7.47 -4.05 18.80
C VAL A 230 7.52 -3.74 20.28
N THR A 231 7.21 -2.50 20.61
CA THR A 231 7.11 -2.01 21.99
C THR A 231 5.84 -1.20 22.17
N GLN A 232 5.42 -1.01 23.42
CA GLN A 232 4.25 -0.18 23.76
C GLN A 232 2.99 -0.56 22.96
N VAL A 233 2.64 -1.84 22.93
CA VAL A 233 1.38 -2.30 22.31
C VAL A 233 0.21 -1.83 23.16
N LEU A 234 -0.57 -0.85 22.66
CA LEU A 234 -1.72 -0.31 23.39
C LEU A 234 -3.06 -0.94 23.00
N ILE A 235 -3.13 -1.61 21.85
CA ILE A 235 -4.34 -2.25 21.36
C ILE A 235 -4.49 -3.69 21.82
N ARG A 236 -5.74 -4.14 21.91
CA ARG A 236 -6.13 -5.53 22.19
C ARG A 236 -7.23 -5.96 21.20
N PRO A 237 -7.41 -7.26 20.96
CA PRO A 237 -8.58 -7.74 20.22
C PRO A 237 -9.88 -7.15 20.80
N GLY A 238 -10.78 -6.71 19.92
CA GLY A 238 -12.03 -6.01 20.27
C GLY A 238 -11.90 -4.49 20.44
N THR A 239 -10.69 -3.93 20.51
CA THR A 239 -10.51 -2.46 20.56
C THR A 239 -10.79 -1.81 19.20
N TYR A 240 -11.29 -0.58 19.21
CA TYR A 240 -11.53 0.20 17.99
C TYR A 240 -10.29 1.02 17.65
N ALA A 241 -9.74 0.82 16.45
CA ALA A 241 -8.59 1.55 15.95
C ALA A 241 -9.03 2.55 14.89
N ALA A 242 -8.89 3.85 15.18
CA ALA A 242 -9.19 4.93 14.24
C ALA A 242 -8.02 5.17 13.29
N ALA A 243 -8.32 5.54 12.04
CA ALA A 243 -7.34 6.09 11.10
C ALA A 243 -6.82 7.44 11.64
N LEU A 244 -5.50 7.63 11.60
CA LEU A 244 -4.82 8.83 12.13
C LEU A 244 -5.20 9.19 13.58
N PRO A 245 -4.95 8.28 14.55
CA PRO A 245 -5.27 8.54 15.95
C PRO A 245 -4.29 9.55 16.55
N LEU A 246 -4.74 10.34 17.54
CA LEU A 246 -3.89 11.27 18.31
C LEU A 246 -2.77 10.54 19.07
N ARG A 247 -2.92 9.24 19.32
CA ARG A 247 -1.93 8.37 19.96
C ARG A 247 -1.67 7.16 19.07
N PRO A 248 -0.40 6.77 18.83
CA PRO A 248 -0.10 5.60 18.05
C PRO A 248 -0.63 4.34 18.72
N VAL A 249 -0.98 3.36 17.90
CA VAL A 249 -1.53 2.07 18.32
C VAL A 249 -0.44 1.18 18.93
N MET A 250 0.76 1.26 18.37
CA MET A 250 1.97 0.60 18.85
C MET A 250 3.22 1.31 18.34
N VAL A 251 4.37 1.05 18.94
CA VAL A 251 5.65 1.63 18.53
C VAL A 251 6.57 0.54 18.01
N PHE A 252 7.05 0.71 16.78
CA PHE A 252 7.99 -0.20 16.13
C PHE A 252 9.40 0.37 16.16
N ILE A 253 10.36 -0.41 16.65
CA ILE A 253 11.77 -0.04 16.72
C ILE A 253 12.51 -0.92 15.69
N PRO A 254 12.89 -0.39 14.52
CA PRO A 254 13.67 -1.15 13.55
C PRO A 254 15.01 -1.59 14.14
N GLU A 255 15.49 -2.74 13.70
CA GLU A 255 16.83 -3.21 14.05
C GLU A 255 17.88 -2.25 13.46
N GLN A 256 18.69 -1.67 14.35
CA GLN A 256 19.72 -0.71 13.99
C GLN A 256 21.04 -1.06 14.66
N ASN A 257 22.12 -0.95 13.89
CA ASN A 257 23.50 -0.94 14.41
C ASN A 257 23.76 0.41 15.10
N GLY A 258 23.14 0.62 16.26
CA GLY A 258 23.18 1.89 16.99
C GLY A 258 24.40 2.02 17.90
N LYS A 259 25.04 3.19 17.86
CA LYS A 259 26.06 3.63 18.82
C LYS A 259 25.40 3.88 20.19
N LEU A 260 26.01 3.36 21.26
CA LEU A 260 25.60 3.66 22.64
C LEU A 260 26.00 5.10 22.97
N SER A 261 25.06 5.90 23.47
CA SER A 261 25.36 7.25 23.95
C SER A 261 25.47 7.20 25.47
N PRO A 262 26.69 7.26 26.05
CA PRO A 262 26.81 7.40 27.49
C PRO A 262 26.20 8.75 27.90
N ASN A 263 25.32 8.73 28.90
CA ASN A 263 24.67 9.94 29.37
C ASN A 263 25.60 10.67 30.33
N PHE A 264 26.55 11.43 29.77
CA PHE A 264 27.33 12.40 30.52
C PHE A 264 26.54 13.71 30.55
N GLY A 265 26.12 14.14 31.74
CA GLY A 265 25.47 15.43 31.92
C GLY A 265 26.31 16.55 31.30
N LYS A 266 25.90 17.02 30.12
CA LYS A 266 26.50 18.15 29.37
C LYS A 266 27.96 18.01 28.94
N THR A 267 28.41 16.86 28.45
CA THR A 267 29.66 16.86 27.66
C THR A 267 29.54 15.86 26.52
N ARG A 268 29.59 16.37 25.28
CA ARG A 268 29.55 15.56 24.06
C ARG A 268 30.73 14.60 24.07
N CYS A 269 30.46 13.30 24.14
CA CYS A 269 31.43 12.29 23.79
C CYS A 269 31.52 12.20 22.26
N TYR A 270 32.63 12.68 21.71
CA TYR A 270 33.09 12.22 20.41
C TYR A 270 33.80 10.88 20.62
N VAL A 271 33.42 9.89 19.82
CA VAL A 271 34.08 8.58 19.70
C VAL A 271 35.42 8.77 19.01
#